data_AF-A0AAD1N8A5-F1
#
_entry.id   AF-A0AAD1N8A5-F1
#
_cell.length_a   1.000
_cell.length_b   1.000
_cell.length_c   1.000
_cell.angle_alpha   90.00
_cell.angle_beta   90.00
_cell.angle_gamma   90.00
#
_symmetry.space_group_name_H-M   'P 1'
#
loop_
_entity.id
_entity.type
_entity.pdbx_description
1 polymer ?
#
loop_
_entity_poly.entity_id
_entity_poly.type
_entity_poly.pdbx_seq_one_letter_code
_entity_poly.pdbx_strand_id
1 'polypeptide(L)'
;MRKLILFALLLLLFVGCSSKRYFEPKEIAGYVDFDGKLPAPIVDVLRDGATLEDGEFISKDGLENYRLPKGYLFINKSNGYYIAANKCGDLLVIDSKSHKKVLQKHFTMRSPIAANITKDKRVALVFDDNSLMLYDIVDKHVIYATEQGKSIAVDTKIANPFFLGQLTVFPTLDGKLVVVDPTGKELRTLIVGTKKHFNNVIFLDVIDEKLIAATPNKIISVSPTFSNTLDLSLSDVLYAKGRVYLLTKDGEIILTDPQLSIMKRRKYPFAHFTGAVYGEYIYVVEKEGYIIAVDKDLRVSNIFGFPSGIEEYIFTSKDKIFYDNNYFELKKL
;
A
#
# COMPACT_ATOMS: atom_id res chain seq x y z
N MET A 1 18.96 21.57 -56.22
CA MET A 1 19.95 21.48 -55.11
C MET A 1 19.45 22.11 -53.82
N ARG A 2 19.05 23.41 -53.79
CA ARG A 2 18.55 24.11 -52.58
C ARG A 2 17.31 23.49 -51.92
N LYS A 3 16.40 22.86 -52.70
CA LYS A 3 15.23 22.13 -52.17
C LYS A 3 15.56 20.75 -51.59
N LEU A 4 16.65 20.10 -52.03
CA LEU A 4 17.10 18.81 -51.48
C LEU A 4 17.78 18.99 -50.12
N ILE A 5 18.54 20.09 -49.96
CA ILE A 5 19.20 20.44 -48.69
C ILE A 5 18.17 20.81 -47.62
N LEU A 6 17.10 21.51 -48.00
CA LEU A 6 16.02 21.86 -47.07
C LEU A 6 15.23 20.63 -46.60
N PHE A 7 15.08 19.61 -47.46
CA PHE A 7 14.42 18.35 -47.12
C PHE A 7 15.29 17.47 -46.22
N ALA A 8 16.60 17.45 -46.44
CA ALA A 8 17.57 16.75 -45.57
C ALA A 8 17.67 17.40 -44.17
N LEU A 9 17.54 18.74 -44.08
CA LEU A 9 17.53 19.46 -42.80
C LEU A 9 16.22 19.21 -42.01
N LEU A 10 15.10 18.99 -42.70
CA LEU A 10 13.81 18.67 -42.08
C LEU A 10 13.77 17.22 -41.53
N LEU A 11 14.49 16.29 -42.17
CA LEU A 11 14.63 14.89 -41.70
C LEU A 11 15.47 14.77 -40.42
N LEU A 12 16.41 15.70 -40.19
CA LEU A 12 17.22 15.74 -38.95
C LEU A 12 16.43 16.25 -37.73
N LEU A 13 15.30 16.94 -37.93
CA LEU A 13 14.44 17.42 -36.83
C LEU A 13 13.53 16.32 -36.24
N PHE A 14 13.46 15.14 -36.89
CA PHE A 14 12.70 13.98 -36.40
C PHE A 14 13.57 12.89 -35.74
N VAL A 15 14.87 13.12 -35.55
CA VAL A 15 15.71 12.29 -34.67
C VAL A 15 15.53 12.72 -33.21
N GLY A 16 14.29 13.01 -32.81
CA GLY A 16 13.89 13.06 -31.41
C GLY A 16 13.75 11.63 -30.91
N CYS A 17 14.88 10.96 -30.67
CA CYS A 17 14.91 9.70 -29.92
C CYS A 17 14.46 10.02 -28.48
N SER A 18 13.15 9.99 -28.24
CA SER A 18 12.58 9.90 -26.89
C SER A 18 12.86 8.49 -26.38
N SER A 19 14.12 8.19 -26.06
CA SER A 19 14.45 6.97 -25.35
C SER A 19 13.80 7.07 -23.97
N LYS A 20 13.05 6.04 -23.59
CA LYS A 20 12.55 5.91 -22.22
C LYS A 20 13.77 5.97 -21.30
N ARG A 21 13.73 6.85 -20.30
CA ARG A 21 14.78 6.96 -19.28
C ARG A 21 14.37 6.10 -18.09
N TYR A 22 15.31 5.29 -17.66
CA TYR A 22 15.19 4.38 -16.54
C TYR A 22 16.11 4.86 -15.42
N PHE A 23 15.90 4.34 -14.22
CA PHE A 23 16.82 4.60 -13.13
C PHE A 23 18.13 3.88 -13.36
N GLU A 24 19.21 4.65 -13.44
CA GLU A 24 20.57 4.13 -13.58
C GLU A 24 21.42 4.74 -12.46
N PRO A 25 21.79 3.94 -11.44
CA PRO A 25 22.62 4.45 -10.35
C PRO A 25 24.03 4.75 -10.86
N LYS A 26 24.63 5.83 -10.35
CA LYS A 26 26.03 6.18 -10.67
C LYS A 26 27.03 5.18 -10.10
N GLU A 27 26.72 4.65 -8.92
CA GLU A 27 27.55 3.71 -8.18
C GLU A 27 26.64 2.64 -7.58
N ILE A 28 27.10 1.39 -7.67
CA ILE A 28 26.47 0.23 -7.05
C ILE A 28 27.41 -0.24 -5.95
N ALA A 29 26.94 -0.22 -4.71
CA ALA A 29 27.71 -0.58 -3.52
C ALA A 29 27.95 -2.10 -3.42
N GLY A 30 27.09 -2.90 -4.02
CA GLY A 30 27.17 -4.36 -4.06
C GLY A 30 25.95 -4.97 -4.72
N TYR A 31 25.93 -6.30 -4.81
CA TYR A 31 24.80 -7.07 -5.31
C TYR A 31 24.26 -7.95 -4.19
N VAL A 32 22.94 -8.13 -4.15
CA VAL A 32 22.27 -8.95 -3.16
C VAL A 32 21.88 -10.29 -3.77
N ASP A 33 21.98 -11.36 -2.99
CA ASP A 33 21.49 -12.69 -3.33
C ASP A 33 20.36 -13.09 -2.38
N PHE A 34 19.43 -13.91 -2.86
CA PHE A 34 18.30 -14.36 -2.05
C PHE A 34 18.79 -15.16 -0.84
N ASP A 35 18.22 -14.87 0.33
CA ASP A 35 18.57 -15.53 1.59
C ASP A 35 17.80 -16.84 1.80
N GLY A 36 16.71 -17.03 1.07
CA GLY A 36 15.92 -18.25 1.13
C GLY A 36 14.71 -18.20 0.20
N LYS A 37 13.93 -19.28 0.28
CA LYS A 37 12.74 -19.49 -0.53
C LYS A 37 11.47 -19.44 0.30
N LEU A 38 10.41 -18.96 -0.33
CA LEU A 38 9.03 -19.15 0.09
C LEU A 38 8.54 -20.54 -0.35
N PRO A 39 7.50 -21.07 0.30
CA PRO A 39 6.93 -22.37 -0.06
C PRO A 39 6.24 -22.37 -1.43
N ALA A 40 5.75 -21.21 -1.88
CA ALA A 40 5.15 -21.01 -3.20
C ALA A 40 5.31 -19.54 -3.67
N PRO A 41 5.14 -19.25 -4.97
CA PRO A 41 5.14 -17.88 -5.50
C PRO A 41 4.02 -17.01 -4.92
N ILE A 42 4.26 -15.70 -4.86
CA ILE A 42 3.23 -14.69 -4.54
C ILE A 42 2.24 -14.54 -5.70
N VAL A 43 0.94 -14.61 -5.40
CA VAL A 43 -0.14 -14.47 -6.41
C VAL A 43 -1.01 -13.23 -6.20
N ASP A 44 -0.90 -12.57 -5.04
CA ASP A 44 -1.65 -11.36 -4.72
C ASP A 44 -0.93 -10.53 -3.65
N VAL A 45 -1.01 -9.21 -3.75
CA VAL A 45 -0.45 -8.26 -2.77
C VAL A 45 -1.44 -7.15 -2.49
N LEU A 46 -1.71 -6.95 -1.21
CA LEU A 46 -2.42 -5.81 -0.65
C LEU A 46 -1.48 -5.01 0.26
N ARG A 47 -1.99 -3.91 0.81
CA ARG A 47 -1.22 -3.00 1.67
C ARG A 47 -0.51 -3.73 2.83
N ASP A 48 -1.25 -4.64 3.47
CA ASP A 48 -0.86 -5.26 4.74
C ASP A 48 -0.45 -6.74 4.63
N GLY A 49 -0.37 -7.28 3.41
CA GLY A 49 0.13 -8.63 3.20
C GLY A 49 0.15 -9.09 1.76
N ALA A 50 0.61 -10.32 1.58
CA ALA A 50 0.68 -11.03 0.31
C ALA A 50 0.16 -12.45 0.46
N THR A 51 -0.47 -12.99 -0.58
CA THR A 51 -0.96 -14.39 -0.62
C THR A 51 -0.07 -15.21 -1.55
N LEU A 52 0.29 -16.42 -1.14
CA LEU A 52 1.03 -17.38 -1.94
C LEU A 52 0.08 -18.34 -2.67
N GLU A 53 0.54 -18.91 -3.78
CA GLU A 53 -0.27 -19.80 -4.63
C GLU A 53 -0.85 -21.01 -3.87
N ASP A 54 -0.13 -21.52 -2.88
CA ASP A 54 -0.55 -22.67 -2.07
C ASP A 54 -1.50 -22.32 -0.92
N GLY A 55 -1.86 -21.03 -0.78
CA GLY A 55 -2.76 -20.50 0.24
C GLY A 55 -2.08 -20.06 1.53
N GLU A 56 -0.77 -20.26 1.68
CA GLU A 56 -0.02 -19.56 2.73
C GLU A 56 0.04 -18.06 2.43
N PHE A 57 0.38 -17.26 3.43
CA PHE A 57 0.37 -15.81 3.28
C PHE A 57 1.38 -15.14 4.20
N ILE A 58 1.77 -13.93 3.80
CA ILE A 58 2.73 -13.09 4.48
C ILE A 58 1.95 -11.87 5.01
N SER A 59 1.99 -11.65 6.32
CA SER A 59 1.45 -10.44 6.92
C SER A 59 2.57 -9.41 7.17
N LYS A 60 2.24 -8.26 7.76
CA LYS A 60 3.27 -7.34 8.28
C LYS A 60 4.20 -8.00 9.31
N ASP A 61 3.84 -9.14 9.89
CA ASP A 61 4.70 -9.89 10.79
C ASP A 61 5.69 -10.84 10.12
N GLY A 62 5.54 -11.11 8.82
CA GLY A 62 6.27 -12.13 8.06
C GLY A 62 5.35 -13.26 7.61
N LEU A 63 5.93 -14.40 7.22
CA LEU A 63 5.19 -15.61 6.82
C LEU A 63 4.40 -16.14 8.02
N GLU A 64 3.10 -16.37 7.85
CA GLU A 64 2.21 -16.84 8.90
C GLU A 64 2.07 -18.36 8.88
N ASN A 65 1.91 -18.97 10.06
CA ASN A 65 1.74 -20.42 10.19
C ASN A 65 0.27 -20.85 10.01
N TYR A 66 -0.35 -20.45 8.90
CA TYR A 66 -1.70 -20.86 8.54
C TYR A 66 -1.87 -20.86 7.02
N ARG A 67 -2.66 -21.80 6.52
CA ARG A 67 -2.99 -21.91 5.09
C ARG A 67 -4.46 -21.61 4.87
N LEU A 68 -4.74 -20.60 4.05
CA LEU A 68 -6.08 -20.25 3.64
C LEU A 68 -6.68 -21.34 2.75
N PRO A 69 -8.02 -21.52 2.77
CA PRO A 69 -8.67 -22.40 1.81
C PRO A 69 -8.40 -21.93 0.37
N LYS A 70 -8.36 -22.88 -0.57
CA LYS A 70 -8.10 -22.58 -1.99
C LYS A 70 -9.02 -21.47 -2.51
N GLY A 71 -8.42 -20.49 -3.19
CA GLY A 71 -9.13 -19.37 -3.81
C GLY A 71 -9.37 -18.17 -2.90
N TYR A 72 -9.07 -18.26 -1.60
CA TYR A 72 -9.03 -17.11 -0.70
C TYR A 72 -7.72 -16.35 -0.81
N LEU A 73 -7.80 -15.04 -0.69
CA LEU A 73 -6.71 -14.09 -0.63
C LEU A 73 -6.70 -13.43 0.75
N PHE A 74 -5.51 -13.26 1.32
CA PHE A 74 -5.31 -12.56 2.58
C PHE A 74 -5.56 -11.07 2.43
N ILE A 75 -6.36 -10.47 3.33
CA ILE A 75 -6.64 -9.03 3.34
C ILE A 75 -5.83 -8.32 4.43
N ASN A 76 -5.97 -8.78 5.67
CA ASN A 76 -5.38 -8.11 6.83
C ASN A 76 -5.28 -9.06 8.03
N LYS A 77 -4.35 -8.77 8.94
CA LYS A 77 -4.23 -9.34 10.28
C LYS A 77 -4.40 -8.22 11.29
N SER A 78 -5.46 -8.27 12.08
CA SER A 78 -5.73 -7.25 13.11
C SER A 78 -6.35 -7.88 14.35
N ASN A 79 -5.98 -7.36 15.52
CA ASN A 79 -6.48 -7.81 16.83
C ASN A 79 -6.47 -9.33 17.07
N GLY A 80 -5.49 -10.04 16.48
CA GLY A 80 -5.36 -11.49 16.63
C GLY A 80 -6.25 -12.30 15.69
N TYR A 81 -6.78 -11.70 14.62
CA TYR A 81 -7.54 -12.39 13.59
C TYR A 81 -6.90 -12.25 12.22
N TYR A 82 -6.96 -13.31 11.43
CA TYR A 82 -6.73 -13.27 9.99
C TYR A 82 -8.05 -12.99 9.28
N ILE A 83 -8.04 -12.06 8.34
CA ILE A 83 -9.17 -11.73 7.49
C ILE A 83 -8.78 -12.05 6.05
N ALA A 84 -9.60 -12.85 5.39
CA ALA A 84 -9.40 -13.25 4.01
C ALA A 84 -10.72 -13.19 3.24
N ALA A 85 -10.65 -12.98 1.93
CA ALA A 85 -11.82 -13.09 1.07
C ALA A 85 -11.47 -13.74 -0.26
N ASN A 86 -12.47 -14.19 -1.00
CA ASN A 86 -12.29 -14.64 -2.38
C ASN A 86 -13.00 -13.70 -3.37
N LYS A 87 -12.69 -13.87 -4.65
CA LYS A 87 -13.30 -13.10 -5.76
C LYS A 87 -14.79 -13.39 -5.97
N CYS A 88 -15.34 -14.37 -5.26
CA CYS A 88 -16.76 -14.75 -5.32
C CYS A 88 -17.59 -14.06 -4.21
N GLY A 89 -16.97 -13.23 -3.38
CA GLY A 89 -17.67 -12.51 -2.31
C GLY A 89 -17.72 -13.23 -0.96
N ASP A 90 -17.00 -14.34 -0.79
CA ASP A 90 -16.90 -14.97 0.53
C ASP A 90 -15.88 -14.27 1.41
N LEU A 91 -16.31 -13.86 2.60
CA LEU A 91 -15.48 -13.39 3.70
C LEU A 91 -15.19 -14.54 4.68
N LEU A 92 -13.95 -14.62 5.13
CA LEU A 92 -13.49 -15.54 6.16
C LEU A 92 -12.70 -14.77 7.22
N VAL A 93 -13.10 -14.93 8.48
CA VAL A 93 -12.34 -14.42 9.63
C VAL A 93 -11.94 -15.60 10.51
N ILE A 94 -10.66 -15.67 10.85
CA ILE A 94 -10.05 -16.79 11.58
C ILE A 94 -9.32 -16.22 12.80
N ASP A 95 -9.49 -16.85 13.96
CA ASP A 95 -8.67 -16.57 15.14
C ASP A 95 -7.23 -17.07 14.90
N SER A 96 -6.26 -16.16 14.96
CA SER A 96 -4.86 -16.45 14.59
C SER A 96 -4.14 -17.42 15.51
N LYS A 97 -4.64 -17.66 16.73
CA LYS A 97 -4.00 -18.57 17.69
C LYS A 97 -4.60 -19.96 17.66
N SER A 98 -5.93 -20.03 17.63
CA SER A 98 -6.68 -21.29 17.66
C SER A 98 -6.98 -21.84 16.27
N HIS A 99 -6.77 -21.05 15.22
CA HIS A 99 -7.10 -21.35 13.82
C HIS A 99 -8.59 -21.67 13.60
N LYS A 100 -9.46 -21.28 14.55
CA LYS A 100 -10.90 -21.47 14.44
C LYS A 100 -11.50 -20.36 13.58
N LYS A 101 -12.38 -20.75 12.66
CA LYS A 101 -13.22 -19.80 11.92
C LYS A 101 -14.17 -19.12 12.89
N VAL A 102 -14.15 -17.79 12.93
CA VAL A 102 -15.08 -16.98 13.75
C VAL A 102 -16.19 -16.36 12.91
N LEU A 103 -15.97 -16.20 11.60
CA LEU A 103 -16.99 -15.79 10.64
C LEU A 103 -16.71 -16.45 9.29
N GLN A 104 -17.78 -16.92 8.64
CA GLN A 104 -17.80 -17.21 7.22
C GLN A 104 -19.11 -16.64 6.66
N LYS A 105 -19.02 -15.72 5.69
CA LYS A 105 -20.18 -15.00 5.16
C LYS A 105 -20.01 -14.73 3.67
N HIS A 106 -21.04 -15.02 2.89
CA HIS A 106 -21.09 -14.74 1.46
C HIS A 106 -21.78 -13.39 1.20
N PHE A 107 -21.20 -12.60 0.29
CA PHE A 107 -21.77 -11.36 -0.22
C PHE A 107 -22.00 -11.49 -1.73
N THR A 108 -23.25 -11.31 -2.15
CA THR A 108 -23.61 -11.39 -3.56
C THR A 108 -23.15 -10.14 -4.31
N MET A 109 -22.52 -10.35 -5.47
CA MET A 109 -22.09 -9.31 -6.43
C MET A 109 -21.00 -8.34 -5.96
N ARG A 110 -20.35 -8.61 -4.82
CA ARG A 110 -19.26 -7.78 -4.31
C ARG A 110 -18.29 -8.60 -3.47
N SER A 111 -17.02 -8.24 -3.49
CA SER A 111 -15.96 -8.91 -2.74
C SER A 111 -15.28 -7.95 -1.76
N PRO A 112 -15.10 -8.32 -0.48
CA PRO A 112 -14.28 -7.54 0.44
C PRO A 112 -12.84 -7.46 -0.07
N ILE A 113 -12.28 -6.25 -0.11
CA ILE A 113 -10.89 -6.02 -0.56
C ILE A 113 -10.06 -5.23 0.46
N ALA A 114 -10.71 -4.65 1.47
CA ALA A 114 -10.04 -4.10 2.65
C ALA A 114 -10.90 -4.35 3.88
N ALA A 115 -10.26 -4.65 5.00
CA ALA A 115 -10.96 -5.02 6.22
C ALA A 115 -10.13 -4.78 7.48
N ASN A 116 -10.82 -4.49 8.58
CA ASN A 116 -10.24 -4.46 9.91
C ASN A 116 -11.25 -5.00 10.91
N ILE A 117 -10.78 -5.57 12.01
CA ILE A 117 -11.64 -6.14 13.05
C ILE A 117 -11.20 -5.70 14.44
N THR A 118 -12.16 -5.37 15.30
CA THR A 118 -11.93 -5.06 16.70
C THR A 118 -11.82 -6.32 17.57
N LYS A 119 -11.35 -6.19 18.82
CA LYS A 119 -11.30 -7.31 19.77
C LYS A 119 -12.68 -7.87 20.13
N ASP A 120 -13.70 -7.01 20.17
CA ASP A 120 -15.12 -7.35 20.35
C ASP A 120 -15.79 -7.87 19.06
N LYS A 121 -15.00 -8.14 18.01
CA LYS A 121 -15.44 -8.79 16.76
C LYS A 121 -16.45 -7.99 15.94
N ARG A 122 -16.27 -6.66 15.90
CA ARG A 122 -16.88 -5.82 14.88
C ARG A 122 -15.93 -5.74 13.70
N VAL A 123 -16.40 -6.07 12.52
CA VAL A 123 -15.62 -6.07 11.29
C VAL A 123 -16.08 -4.94 10.38
N ALA A 124 -15.15 -4.07 10.01
CA ALA A 124 -15.34 -3.01 9.03
C ALA A 124 -14.80 -3.49 7.69
N LEU A 125 -15.57 -3.34 6.62
CA LEU A 125 -15.29 -3.84 5.28
C LEU A 125 -15.42 -2.73 4.24
N VAL A 126 -14.50 -2.74 3.28
CA VAL A 126 -14.59 -2.03 2.00
C VAL A 126 -14.66 -3.06 0.89
N PHE A 127 -15.64 -2.94 0.02
CA PHE A 127 -15.87 -3.84 -1.11
C PHE A 127 -15.29 -3.29 -2.41
N ASP A 128 -15.11 -4.16 -3.40
CA ASP A 128 -14.66 -3.84 -4.76
C ASP A 128 -15.58 -2.91 -5.55
N ASP A 129 -16.87 -2.87 -5.21
CA ASP A 129 -17.84 -1.90 -5.72
C ASP A 129 -17.81 -0.55 -4.98
N ASN A 130 -16.85 -0.34 -4.07
CA ASN A 130 -16.72 0.81 -3.17
C ASN A 130 -17.86 0.93 -2.13
N SER A 131 -18.70 -0.10 -1.93
CA SER A 131 -19.61 -0.13 -0.78
C SER A 131 -18.84 -0.36 0.52
N LEU A 132 -19.41 0.12 1.63
CA LEU A 132 -18.84 0.05 2.97
C LEU A 132 -19.79 -0.73 3.88
N MET A 133 -19.25 -1.47 4.84
CA MET A 133 -20.06 -2.17 5.84
C MET A 133 -19.37 -2.23 7.20
N LEU A 134 -20.12 -2.00 8.26
CA LEU A 134 -19.77 -2.38 9.63
C LEU A 134 -20.69 -3.52 10.07
N TYR A 135 -20.12 -4.66 10.46
CA TYR A 135 -20.86 -5.85 10.83
C TYR A 135 -20.44 -6.32 12.23
N ASP A 136 -21.43 -6.64 13.07
CA ASP A 136 -21.21 -7.26 14.37
C ASP A 136 -21.25 -8.79 14.22
N ILE A 137 -20.14 -9.47 14.51
CA ILE A 137 -20.05 -10.93 14.38
C ILE A 137 -20.76 -11.64 15.54
N VAL A 138 -20.79 -11.03 16.73
CA VAL A 138 -21.39 -11.63 17.94
C VAL A 138 -22.91 -11.61 17.82
N ASP A 139 -23.46 -10.43 17.53
CA ASP A 139 -24.90 -10.21 17.41
C ASP A 139 -25.43 -10.53 16.00
N LYS A 140 -24.53 -10.85 15.07
CA LYS A 140 -24.81 -11.27 13.69
C LYS A 140 -25.61 -10.26 12.85
N HIS A 141 -25.51 -8.97 13.14
CA HIS A 141 -26.26 -7.93 12.43
C HIS A 141 -25.35 -6.90 11.75
N VAL A 142 -25.89 -6.25 10.73
CA VAL A 142 -25.24 -5.12 10.05
C VAL A 142 -25.52 -3.87 10.86
N ILE A 143 -24.47 -3.18 11.30
CA ILE A 143 -24.54 -1.90 12.02
C ILE A 143 -24.65 -0.75 11.01
N TYR A 144 -23.87 -0.81 9.93
CA TYR A 144 -23.81 0.21 8.90
C TYR A 144 -23.58 -0.42 7.53
N ALA A 145 -24.25 0.10 6.50
CA ALA A 145 -23.97 -0.23 5.10
C ALA A 145 -24.30 0.96 4.21
N THR A 146 -23.42 1.30 3.27
CA THR A 146 -23.64 2.37 2.30
C THR A 146 -22.92 2.07 0.99
N GLU A 147 -23.40 2.64 -0.10
CA GLU A 147 -22.69 2.67 -1.39
C GLU A 147 -21.95 4.00 -1.54
N GLN A 148 -20.80 3.99 -2.20
CA GLN A 148 -20.01 5.19 -2.48
C GLN A 148 -19.89 5.43 -3.99
N GLY A 149 -19.26 6.55 -4.36
CA GLY A 149 -19.01 6.86 -5.76
C GLY A 149 -18.20 5.76 -6.44
N LYS A 150 -18.60 5.33 -7.63
CA LYS A 150 -17.89 4.28 -8.37
C LYS A 150 -16.43 4.68 -8.63
N SER A 151 -15.53 3.74 -8.47
CA SER A 151 -14.11 3.88 -8.85
C SER A 151 -13.80 2.97 -10.04
N ILE A 152 -13.15 3.51 -11.07
CA ILE A 152 -12.88 2.78 -12.33
C ILE A 152 -11.52 2.06 -12.26
N ALA A 153 -10.54 2.70 -11.62
CA ALA A 153 -9.19 2.18 -11.49
C ALA A 153 -8.62 2.59 -10.13
N VAL A 154 -8.13 1.61 -9.39
CA VAL A 154 -7.57 1.77 -8.05
C VAL A 154 -6.13 1.28 -8.00
N ASP A 155 -5.35 1.88 -7.11
CA ASP A 155 -4.05 1.37 -6.68
C ASP A 155 -4.27 0.17 -5.74
N THR A 156 -3.44 -0.88 -5.84
CA THR A 156 -3.59 -2.11 -5.05
C THR A 156 -3.26 -1.90 -3.57
N LYS A 157 -2.55 -0.83 -3.20
CA LYS A 157 -2.22 -0.51 -1.79
C LYS A 157 -3.41 0.06 -1.02
N ILE A 158 -4.62 -0.47 -1.21
CA ILE A 158 -5.85 0.01 -0.58
C ILE A 158 -5.68 0.00 0.94
N ALA A 159 -5.95 1.14 1.58
CA ALA A 159 -5.91 1.24 3.03
C ALA A 159 -7.04 0.43 3.66
N ASN A 160 -6.76 -0.23 4.78
CA ASN A 160 -7.77 -0.90 5.58
C ASN A 160 -8.59 0.12 6.40
N PRO A 161 -9.88 -0.17 6.71
CA PRO A 161 -10.62 0.59 7.72
C PRO A 161 -9.85 0.73 9.03
N PHE A 162 -10.13 1.79 9.77
CA PHE A 162 -9.45 2.08 11.03
C PHE A 162 -10.46 2.32 12.15
N PHE A 163 -10.20 1.77 13.34
CA PHE A 163 -11.01 2.01 14.52
C PHE A 163 -10.34 3.04 15.42
N LEU A 164 -10.95 4.22 15.54
CA LEU A 164 -10.49 5.32 16.39
C LEU A 164 -11.38 5.43 17.63
N GLY A 165 -10.93 4.82 18.74
CA GLY A 165 -11.79 4.66 19.91
C GLY A 165 -13.01 3.82 19.55
N GLN A 166 -14.21 4.43 19.62
CA GLN A 166 -15.44 3.76 19.19
C GLN A 166 -15.86 4.12 17.74
N LEU A 167 -15.18 5.08 17.10
CA LEU A 167 -15.48 5.47 15.73
C LEU A 167 -14.85 4.50 14.74
N THR A 168 -15.52 4.29 13.62
CA THR A 168 -14.99 3.56 12.47
C THR A 168 -14.72 4.54 11.35
N VAL A 169 -13.51 4.52 10.80
CA VAL A 169 -13.09 5.33 9.66
C VAL A 169 -12.91 4.42 8.45
N PHE A 170 -13.72 4.64 7.42
CA PHE A 170 -13.68 3.88 6.18
C PHE A 170 -12.92 4.65 5.10
N PRO A 171 -11.78 4.13 4.61
CA PRO A 171 -11.15 4.62 3.40
C PRO A 171 -11.93 4.17 2.16
N THR A 172 -12.36 5.11 1.33
CA THR A 172 -13.07 4.79 0.10
C THR A 172 -12.13 4.64 -1.10
N LEU A 173 -12.60 3.96 -2.14
CA LEU A 173 -11.93 3.81 -3.42
C LEU A 173 -12.00 5.07 -4.30
N ASP A 174 -12.79 6.07 -3.88
CA ASP A 174 -12.97 7.37 -4.54
C ASP A 174 -12.35 8.54 -3.76
N GLY A 175 -11.49 8.26 -2.78
CA GLY A 175 -10.60 9.25 -2.16
C GLY A 175 -11.20 10.03 -0.99
N LYS A 176 -12.11 9.41 -0.26
CA LYS A 176 -12.74 9.97 0.94
C LYS A 176 -12.45 9.10 2.16
N LEU A 177 -12.67 9.68 3.34
CA LEU A 177 -12.77 8.96 4.60
C LEU A 177 -14.17 9.18 5.16
N VAL A 178 -14.93 8.10 5.33
CA VAL A 178 -16.26 8.14 5.93
C VAL A 178 -16.14 7.75 7.40
N VAL A 179 -16.55 8.64 8.30
CA VAL A 179 -16.46 8.44 9.75
C VAL A 179 -17.85 8.08 10.29
N VAL A 180 -17.95 6.91 10.90
CA VAL A 180 -19.19 6.31 11.39
C VAL A 180 -19.08 6.06 12.89
N ASP A 181 -20.14 6.35 13.63
CA ASP A 181 -20.23 6.08 15.06
C ASP A 181 -20.67 4.62 15.36
N PRO A 182 -20.63 4.18 16.62
CA PRO A 182 -21.03 2.81 17.00
C PRO A 182 -22.47 2.43 16.68
N THR A 183 -23.35 3.42 16.48
CA THR A 183 -24.77 3.20 16.16
C THR A 183 -25.01 3.06 14.66
N GLY A 184 -23.95 3.22 13.85
CA GLY A 184 -24.03 3.21 12.39
C GLY A 184 -24.37 4.58 11.80
N LYS A 185 -24.35 5.66 12.59
CA LYS A 185 -24.58 7.01 12.06
C LYS A 185 -23.30 7.55 11.44
N GLU A 186 -23.39 7.99 10.19
CA GLU A 186 -22.31 8.76 9.56
C GLU A 186 -22.22 10.14 10.21
N LEU A 187 -21.05 10.45 10.77
CA LEU A 187 -20.80 11.71 11.45
C LEU A 187 -20.17 12.74 10.52
N ARG A 188 -19.27 12.29 9.64
CA ARG A 188 -18.49 13.17 8.77
C ARG A 188 -17.89 12.38 7.61
N THR A 189 -17.79 13.04 6.46
CA THR A 189 -16.96 12.60 5.35
C THR A 189 -15.82 13.60 5.12
N LEU A 190 -14.58 13.12 5.06
CA LEU A 190 -13.38 13.92 4.77
C LEU A 190 -12.88 13.61 3.35
N ILE A 191 -12.57 14.64 2.57
CA ILE A 191 -12.07 14.47 1.21
C ILE A 191 -10.54 14.46 1.24
N VAL A 192 -9.93 13.34 0.84
CA VAL A 192 -8.48 13.17 0.71
C VAL A 192 -8.04 13.45 -0.72
N GLY A 193 -8.80 13.03 -1.72
CA GLY A 193 -8.49 13.21 -3.13
C GLY A 193 -9.75 13.29 -3.99
N THR A 194 -9.63 13.92 -5.15
CA THR A 194 -10.76 14.15 -6.08
C THR A 194 -10.46 13.73 -7.52
N LYS A 195 -9.37 12.97 -7.74
CA LYS A 195 -9.00 12.50 -9.08
C LYS A 195 -9.96 11.43 -9.58
N LYS A 196 -10.10 11.30 -10.90
CA LYS A 196 -10.99 10.32 -11.54
C LYS A 196 -10.46 8.87 -11.51
N HIS A 197 -9.14 8.72 -11.54
CA HIS A 197 -8.45 7.43 -11.58
C HIS A 197 -7.37 7.40 -10.50
N PHE A 198 -7.09 6.21 -9.95
CA PHE A 198 -6.11 6.01 -8.89
C PHE A 198 -6.30 7.01 -7.74
N ASN A 199 -7.53 7.10 -7.25
CA ASN A 199 -7.93 8.04 -6.22
C ASN A 199 -8.32 7.35 -4.90
N ASN A 200 -8.23 6.02 -4.83
CA ASN A 200 -8.44 5.30 -3.59
C ASN A 200 -7.43 5.76 -2.53
N VAL A 201 -7.86 5.70 -1.27
CA VAL A 201 -6.96 5.94 -0.14
C VAL A 201 -5.98 4.76 -0.06
N ILE A 202 -4.68 5.07 -0.17
CA ILE A 202 -3.57 4.11 -0.14
C ILE A 202 -2.84 4.05 1.21
N PHE A 203 -3.12 5.02 2.08
CA PHE A 203 -2.57 5.08 3.42
C PHE A 203 -3.60 5.72 4.35
N LEU A 204 -3.79 5.13 5.52
CA LEU A 204 -4.63 5.65 6.58
C LEU A 204 -4.03 5.22 7.92
N ASP A 205 -3.75 6.19 8.78
CA ASP A 205 -3.32 5.93 10.15
C ASP A 205 -3.73 7.07 11.08
N VAL A 206 -3.79 6.81 12.38
CA VAL A 206 -3.97 7.83 13.42
C VAL A 206 -2.75 7.86 14.32
N ILE A 207 -2.03 8.98 14.26
CA ILE A 207 -0.73 9.18 14.88
C ILE A 207 -0.78 10.41 15.78
N ASP A 208 -0.55 10.25 17.08
CA ASP A 208 -0.55 11.36 18.05
C ASP A 208 -1.81 12.24 17.91
N GLU A 209 -2.98 11.60 17.87
CA GLU A 209 -4.31 12.22 17.69
C GLU A 209 -4.54 12.89 16.32
N LYS A 210 -3.66 12.65 15.35
CA LYS A 210 -3.75 13.19 13.98
C LYS A 210 -4.12 12.07 13.02
N LEU A 211 -5.17 12.30 12.25
CA LEU A 211 -5.54 11.44 11.14
C LEU A 211 -4.66 11.77 9.94
N ILE A 212 -3.85 10.82 9.50
CA ILE A 212 -3.01 10.97 8.30
C ILE A 212 -3.55 10.01 7.25
N ALA A 213 -3.86 10.55 6.08
CA ALA A 213 -4.37 9.76 4.97
C ALA A 213 -3.83 10.23 3.63
N ALA A 214 -3.60 9.30 2.71
CA ALA A 214 -3.11 9.62 1.39
C ALA A 214 -3.88 8.89 0.29
N THR A 215 -4.04 9.57 -0.84
CA THR A 215 -4.28 8.97 -2.16
C THR A 215 -2.98 9.01 -2.96
N PRO A 216 -2.90 8.35 -4.12
CA PRO A 216 -1.74 8.47 -5.02
C PRO A 216 -1.42 9.89 -5.51
N ASN A 217 -2.22 10.91 -5.17
CA ASN A 217 -2.07 12.28 -5.67
C ASN A 217 -2.06 13.36 -4.58
N LYS A 218 -2.33 12.99 -3.33
CA LYS A 218 -2.40 13.94 -2.20
C LYS A 218 -2.25 13.19 -0.88
N ILE A 219 -1.57 13.79 0.07
CA ILE A 219 -1.62 13.40 1.48
C ILE A 219 -2.20 14.53 2.33
N ILE A 220 -2.99 14.18 3.33
CA ILE A 220 -3.55 15.09 4.33
C ILE A 220 -3.15 14.64 5.73
N SER A 221 -3.00 15.60 6.64
CA SER A 221 -2.92 15.38 8.08
C SER A 221 -3.92 16.31 8.76
N VAL A 222 -4.85 15.73 9.52
CA VAL A 222 -5.96 16.45 10.13
C VAL A 222 -5.99 16.18 11.64
N SER A 223 -6.19 17.23 12.41
CA SER A 223 -6.52 17.18 13.84
C SER A 223 -7.68 18.16 14.14
N PRO A 224 -8.16 18.26 15.39
CA PRO A 224 -9.15 19.27 15.75
C PRO A 224 -8.66 20.72 15.51
N THR A 225 -7.35 20.98 15.52
CA THR A 225 -6.78 22.33 15.48
C THR A 225 -6.14 22.71 14.15
N PHE A 226 -5.87 21.74 13.26
CA PHE A 226 -5.25 22.01 11.96
C PHE A 226 -5.64 20.99 10.88
N SER A 227 -5.45 21.38 9.63
CA SER A 227 -5.59 20.52 8.47
C SER A 227 -4.51 20.91 7.45
N ASN A 228 -3.45 20.09 7.36
CA ASN A 228 -2.34 20.30 6.44
C ASN A 228 -2.43 19.31 5.27
N THR A 229 -1.97 19.72 4.09
CA THR A 229 -2.03 18.90 2.88
C THR A 229 -0.79 19.10 2.02
N LEU A 230 -0.36 18.05 1.32
CA LEU A 230 0.63 18.13 0.26
C LEU A 230 0.09 17.47 -1.01
N ASP A 231 0.07 18.21 -2.11
CA ASP A 231 -0.23 17.70 -3.46
C ASP A 231 1.05 17.11 -4.06
N LEU A 232 1.13 15.78 -4.10
CA LEU A 232 2.29 15.02 -4.55
C LEU A 232 1.81 13.77 -5.30
N SER A 233 2.52 13.37 -6.36
CA SER A 233 2.26 12.07 -7.00
C SER A 233 2.95 10.97 -6.21
N LEU A 234 2.20 10.24 -5.39
CA LEU A 234 2.70 9.26 -4.43
C LEU A 234 2.61 7.84 -4.98
N SER A 235 3.66 7.05 -4.78
CA SER A 235 3.68 5.60 -4.97
C SER A 235 3.47 4.84 -3.66
N ASP A 236 3.91 5.42 -2.54
CA ASP A 236 3.72 4.89 -1.19
C ASP A 236 3.91 5.98 -0.11
N VAL A 237 3.45 5.70 1.11
CA VAL A 237 3.68 6.47 2.34
C VAL A 237 4.13 5.50 3.42
N LEU A 238 5.28 5.76 4.05
CA LEU A 238 5.72 5.03 5.24
C LEU A 238 5.62 5.91 6.46
N TYR A 239 5.07 5.36 7.54
CA TYR A 239 5.15 5.98 8.86
C TYR A 239 6.02 5.12 9.78
N ALA A 240 7.00 5.73 10.43
CA ALA A 240 7.83 5.06 11.41
C ALA A 240 8.47 6.06 12.37
N LYS A 241 8.45 5.73 13.66
CA LYS A 241 9.15 6.49 14.73
C LYS A 241 8.83 8.00 14.70
N GLY A 242 7.56 8.36 14.51
CA GLY A 242 7.12 9.76 14.48
C GLY A 242 7.47 10.52 13.20
N ARG A 243 7.92 9.83 12.15
CA ARG A 243 8.29 10.43 10.85
C ARG A 243 7.44 9.85 9.73
N VAL A 244 7.12 10.69 8.76
CA VAL A 244 6.39 10.30 7.55
C VAL A 244 7.35 10.40 6.37
N TYR A 245 7.53 9.30 5.64
CA TYR A 245 8.31 9.24 4.42
C TYR A 245 7.34 9.11 3.24
N LEU A 246 7.37 10.10 2.35
CA LEU A 246 6.55 10.13 1.15
C LEU A 246 7.41 9.68 -0.02
N LEU A 247 7.01 8.60 -0.68
CA LEU A 247 7.66 8.08 -1.86
C LEU A 247 6.87 8.54 -3.07
N THR A 248 7.53 9.27 -3.98
CA THR A 248 6.86 9.81 -5.16
C THR A 248 7.03 8.90 -6.37
N LYS A 249 6.10 9.02 -7.34
CA LYS A 249 6.15 8.26 -8.60
C LYS A 249 7.29 8.68 -9.53
N ASP A 250 7.86 9.88 -9.33
CA ASP A 250 8.98 10.43 -10.10
C ASP A 250 10.35 10.23 -9.42
N GLY A 251 10.41 9.41 -8.37
CA GLY A 251 11.67 8.96 -7.78
C GLY A 251 12.21 9.87 -6.68
N GLU A 252 11.36 10.55 -5.91
CA GLU A 252 11.78 11.33 -4.74
C GLU A 252 11.31 10.66 -3.44
N ILE A 253 12.20 10.65 -2.44
CA ILE A 253 11.83 10.33 -1.05
C ILE A 253 11.83 11.65 -0.28
N ILE A 254 10.69 11.96 0.34
CA ILE A 254 10.48 13.19 1.11
C ILE A 254 10.23 12.81 2.56
N LEU A 255 11.05 13.34 3.47
CA LEU A 255 10.86 13.20 4.90
C LEU A 255 10.05 14.39 5.43
N THR A 256 8.97 14.11 6.15
CA THR A 256 8.17 15.12 6.84
C THR A 256 7.96 14.73 8.31
N ASP A 257 7.58 15.72 9.12
CA ASP A 257 6.93 15.46 10.41
C ASP A 257 5.48 14.96 10.19
N PRO A 258 4.76 14.55 11.25
CA PRO A 258 3.36 14.13 11.13
C PRO A 258 2.39 15.28 10.81
N GLN A 259 2.82 16.54 10.80
CA GLN A 259 2.04 17.69 10.36
C GLN A 259 2.27 17.98 8.86
N LEU A 260 3.07 17.16 8.19
CA LEU A 260 3.49 17.30 6.80
C LEU A 260 4.43 18.49 6.53
N SER A 261 5.13 18.98 7.55
CA SER A 261 6.24 19.92 7.35
C SER A 261 7.42 19.18 6.75
N ILE A 262 7.88 19.60 5.57
CA ILE A 262 8.99 18.95 4.87
C ILE A 262 10.30 19.26 5.58
N MET A 263 11.03 18.21 5.96
CA MET A 263 12.33 18.29 6.62
C MET A 263 13.48 18.05 5.64
N LYS A 264 13.32 17.08 4.72
CA LYS A 264 14.34 16.73 3.73
C LYS A 264 13.72 16.11 2.48
N ARG A 265 14.41 16.28 1.36
CA ARG A 265 14.12 15.63 0.08
C ARG A 265 15.38 14.97 -0.47
N ARG A 266 15.23 13.79 -1.08
CA ARG A 266 16.30 13.11 -1.80
C ARG A 266 15.76 12.51 -3.09
N LYS A 267 16.37 12.88 -4.21
CA LYS A 267 15.95 12.49 -5.55
C LYS A 267 16.79 11.35 -6.10
N TYR A 268 16.10 10.41 -6.72
CA TYR A 268 16.60 9.28 -7.50
C TYR A 268 15.95 9.40 -8.89
N PRO A 269 16.53 10.19 -9.80
CA PRO A 269 15.89 10.53 -11.07
C PRO A 269 15.44 9.29 -11.84
N PHE A 270 14.18 9.26 -12.28
CA PHE A 270 13.57 8.16 -13.03
C PHE A 270 13.36 6.86 -12.24
N ALA A 271 13.58 6.85 -10.93
CA ALA A 271 13.30 5.68 -10.09
C ALA A 271 11.79 5.45 -9.95
N HIS A 272 11.38 4.20 -10.18
CA HIS A 272 10.02 3.74 -9.96
C HIS A 272 9.99 2.83 -8.74
N PHE A 273 9.54 3.37 -7.60
CA PHE A 273 9.46 2.63 -6.34
C PHE A 273 8.30 1.62 -6.35
N THR A 274 8.60 0.35 -6.09
CA THR A 274 7.61 -0.75 -6.09
C THR A 274 7.27 -1.23 -4.68
N GLY A 275 8.20 -1.10 -3.73
CA GLY A 275 7.99 -1.42 -2.32
C GLY A 275 8.97 -0.66 -1.43
N ALA A 276 8.61 -0.45 -0.17
CA ALA A 276 9.48 0.24 0.77
C ALA A 276 9.22 -0.20 2.22
N VAL A 277 10.28 -0.23 3.02
CA VAL A 277 10.21 -0.68 4.41
C VAL A 277 11.23 0.03 5.29
N TYR A 278 10.82 0.28 6.54
CA TYR A 278 11.64 0.91 7.57
C TYR A 278 12.40 -0.14 8.38
N GLY A 279 13.73 -0.06 8.40
CA GLY A 279 14.60 -0.90 9.21
C GLY A 279 15.77 -0.11 9.81
N GLU A 280 16.99 -0.60 9.63
CA GLU A 280 18.21 0.17 9.94
C GLU A 280 18.28 1.43 9.06
N TYR A 281 18.02 1.25 7.77
CA TYR A 281 17.80 2.29 6.77
C TYR A 281 16.33 2.30 6.33
N ILE A 282 15.96 3.27 5.50
CA ILE A 282 14.77 3.12 4.66
C ILE A 282 15.23 2.35 3.43
N TYR A 283 14.69 1.15 3.25
CA TYR A 283 14.96 0.33 2.08
C TYR A 283 13.82 0.51 1.10
N VAL A 284 14.15 0.89 -0.13
CA VAL A 284 13.19 1.09 -1.21
C VAL A 284 13.60 0.20 -2.37
N VAL A 285 12.67 -0.62 -2.84
CA VAL A 285 12.87 -1.44 -4.03
C VAL A 285 12.44 -0.65 -5.26
N GLU A 286 13.35 -0.59 -6.22
CA GLU A 286 13.20 0.11 -7.48
C GLU A 286 12.99 -0.92 -8.61
N LYS A 287 12.12 -0.57 -9.56
CA LYS A 287 11.60 -1.46 -10.59
C LYS A 287 12.68 -2.10 -11.47
N GLU A 288 13.75 -1.40 -11.80
CA GLU A 288 14.80 -1.87 -12.71
C GLU A 288 15.81 -2.80 -12.03
N GLY A 289 15.52 -3.25 -10.81
CA GLY A 289 16.32 -4.24 -10.09
C GLY A 289 17.36 -3.60 -9.17
N TYR A 290 16.95 -2.61 -8.38
CA TYR A 290 17.82 -1.99 -7.38
C TYR A 290 17.14 -1.89 -6.02
N ILE A 291 17.95 -2.00 -4.96
CA ILE A 291 17.55 -1.66 -3.59
C ILE A 291 18.29 -0.38 -3.19
N ILE A 292 17.53 0.65 -2.87
CA ILE A 292 18.04 1.90 -2.32
C ILE A 292 17.96 1.81 -0.80
N ALA A 293 19.11 1.77 -0.13
CA ALA A 293 19.23 1.88 1.32
C ALA A 293 19.62 3.32 1.68
N VAL A 294 18.69 4.13 2.18
CA VAL A 294 18.91 5.53 2.55
C VAL A 294 18.81 5.72 4.05
N ASP A 295 19.70 6.53 4.64
CA ASP A 295 19.62 6.82 6.08
C ASP A 295 18.30 7.55 6.43
N LYS A 296 17.91 7.44 7.69
CA LYS A 296 16.62 7.92 8.19
C LYS A 296 16.42 9.43 8.06
N ASP A 297 17.50 10.19 7.87
CA ASP A 297 17.48 11.65 7.64
C ASP A 297 17.68 12.03 6.16
N LEU A 298 17.71 11.04 5.25
CA LEU A 298 17.84 11.19 3.80
C LEU A 298 19.13 11.92 3.33
N ARG A 299 20.23 11.80 4.08
CA ARG A 299 21.52 12.45 3.84
C ARG A 299 22.43 11.66 2.91
N VAL A 300 22.48 10.34 3.07
CA VAL A 300 23.34 9.40 2.36
C VAL A 300 22.55 8.15 1.98
N SER A 301 22.95 7.52 0.89
CA SER A 301 22.31 6.29 0.42
C SER A 301 23.32 5.41 -0.26
N ASN A 302 23.17 4.10 -0.06
CA ASN A 302 23.83 3.08 -0.85
C ASN A 302 22.80 2.43 -1.77
N ILE A 303 23.24 2.01 -2.95
CA ILE A 303 22.39 1.34 -3.93
C ILE A 303 22.97 -0.03 -4.18
N PHE A 304 22.14 -1.06 -4.04
CA PHE A 304 22.52 -2.44 -4.26
C PHE A 304 21.79 -2.98 -5.49
N GLY A 305 22.49 -3.77 -6.30
CA GLY A 305 21.87 -4.48 -7.41
C GLY A 305 21.04 -5.66 -6.91
N PHE A 306 19.84 -5.80 -7.45
CA PHE A 306 18.95 -6.95 -7.24
C PHE A 306 19.23 -8.02 -8.32
N PRO A 307 18.99 -9.32 -8.05
CA PRO A 307 19.25 -10.39 -9.03
C PRO A 307 18.53 -10.29 -10.37
N SER A 308 17.47 -9.47 -10.44
CA SER A 308 16.65 -9.27 -11.64
C SER A 308 15.95 -7.92 -11.63
N GLY A 309 15.36 -7.53 -12.76
CA GLY A 309 14.29 -6.53 -12.75
C GLY A 309 13.10 -7.01 -11.91
N ILE A 310 12.28 -6.07 -11.44
CA ILE A 310 11.08 -6.34 -10.64
C ILE A 310 9.87 -6.31 -11.56
N GLU A 311 9.49 -7.48 -12.07
CA GLU A 311 8.36 -7.66 -12.98
C GLU A 311 7.14 -8.29 -12.30
N GLU A 312 7.38 -9.02 -11.20
CA GLU A 312 6.34 -9.68 -10.41
C GLU A 312 5.96 -8.90 -9.14
N TYR A 313 5.06 -9.50 -8.36
CA TYR A 313 4.63 -8.98 -7.08
C TYR A 313 5.77 -8.89 -6.08
N ILE A 314 5.84 -7.76 -5.39
CA ILE A 314 6.76 -7.53 -4.29
C ILE A 314 6.01 -7.16 -3.03
N PHE A 315 6.42 -7.75 -1.92
CA PHE A 315 5.92 -7.38 -0.61
C PHE A 315 7.08 -7.14 0.34
N THR A 316 6.93 -6.15 1.22
CA THR A 316 7.95 -5.81 2.21
C THR A 316 7.33 -5.80 3.59
N SER A 317 8.01 -6.46 4.54
CA SER A 317 7.58 -6.59 5.92
C SER A 317 8.80 -6.65 6.83
N LYS A 318 8.76 -5.87 7.92
CA LYS A 318 9.81 -5.82 8.95
C LYS A 318 11.22 -5.70 8.36
N ASP A 319 11.97 -6.79 8.39
CA ASP A 319 13.35 -6.92 7.99
C ASP A 319 13.52 -7.75 6.71
N LYS A 320 12.44 -7.95 5.93
CA LYS A 320 12.46 -8.77 4.71
C LYS A 320 11.78 -8.12 3.51
N ILE A 321 12.33 -8.45 2.34
CA ILE A 321 11.72 -8.22 1.02
C ILE A 321 11.36 -9.59 0.45
N PHE A 322 10.14 -9.74 -0.03
CA PHE A 322 9.61 -10.95 -0.65
C PHE A 322 9.30 -10.68 -2.11
N TYR A 323 9.80 -11.54 -3.00
CA TYR A 323 9.66 -11.40 -4.45
C TYR A 323 9.57 -12.79 -5.09
N ASP A 324 8.57 -12.99 -5.95
CA ASP A 324 8.22 -14.32 -6.51
C ASP A 324 8.12 -15.37 -5.38
N ASN A 325 9.01 -16.36 -5.37
CA ASN A 325 9.10 -17.42 -4.36
C ASN A 325 10.37 -17.31 -3.51
N ASN A 326 10.95 -16.11 -3.38
CA ASN A 326 12.19 -15.89 -2.64
C ASN A 326 12.06 -14.73 -1.64
N TYR A 327 13.01 -14.65 -0.71
CA TYR A 327 13.12 -13.51 0.20
C TYR A 327 14.58 -13.10 0.45
N PHE A 328 14.74 -11.84 0.86
CA PHE A 328 15.98 -11.26 1.39
C PHE A 328 15.77 -10.78 2.81
N GLU A 329 16.83 -10.83 3.61
CA GLU A 329 16.91 -10.23 4.93
C GLU A 329 17.73 -8.93 4.87
N LEU A 330 17.09 -7.82 5.23
CA LEU A 330 17.66 -6.48 5.14
C LEU A 330 18.87 -6.26 6.07
N LYS A 331 19.00 -7.06 7.13
CA LYS A 331 20.12 -6.98 8.10
C LYS A 331 21.49 -7.27 7.47
N LYS A 332 21.51 -7.80 6.24
CA LYS A 332 22.74 -8.10 5.51
C LYS A 332 23.19 -6.94 4.60
N LEU A 333 22.48 -5.81 4.60
CA LEU A 333 22.67 -4.66 3.70
C LEU A 333 23.10 -3.38 4.39
#